data_AF-A0A7J6U311-F1
#
_entry.id   AF-A0A7J6U311-F1
#
_cell.length_a   1.000
_cell.length_b   1.000
_cell.length_c   1.000
_cell.angle_alpha   90.00
_cell.angle_beta   90.00
_cell.angle_gamma   90.00
#
_symmetry.space_group_name_H-M   'P 1'
#
loop_
_entity.id
_entity.type
_entity.pdbx_description
1 polymer ?
#
loop_
_entity_poly.entity_id
_entity_poly.type
_entity_poly.pdbx_seq_one_letter_code
_entity_poly.pdbx_strand_id
1 'polypeptide(L)'
;MTTAVAIPAVKSSRKVVSRAAERYLSRKQGTAVPRYPSIYIFVNPTSGGNKAAELMKLGMEKMSFQETGLEADVSIFDIREGASGEKPAFMQLRELLDSPQGPVLGDYLRVVVAGGDGTVMWVLQELILHGINTDRVCIGIIPFGTGNDFSRATGWGASAPSDFPGSRLTGFRTWLKRWLSADVKKFDIWKVGVKLQDDGGVIYQLKNGEKVPLTEVDSEGNATDRPLKTLAKPMCNYFSTGVESRLGLGFDRNRKKSQFANKLVYGVEGTKKMLFKKTAKINQTMDK
;
A
#
# COMPACT_ATOMS: atom_id res chain seq x y z
N MET A 1 6.47 12.76 15.23
CA MET A 1 7.19 11.46 15.18
C MET A 1 6.69 10.72 13.94
N THR A 2 7.56 10.39 12.99
CA THR A 2 7.20 9.60 11.78
C THR A 2 7.25 8.12 12.10
N THR A 3 6.27 7.35 11.61
CA THR A 3 6.10 5.94 11.96
C THR A 3 6.08 5.05 10.73
N ALA A 4 6.94 4.04 10.70
CA ALA A 4 6.77 2.89 9.82
C ALA A 4 5.82 1.87 10.49
N VAL A 5 5.03 1.19 9.70
CA VAL A 5 3.92 0.38 10.21
C VAL A 5 4.20 -1.11 10.02
N ALA A 6 4.29 -1.88 11.10
CA ALA A 6 4.28 -3.34 11.08
C ALA A 6 2.84 -3.85 11.06
N ILE A 7 2.53 -4.80 10.18
CA ILE A 7 1.18 -5.34 10.00
C ILE A 7 1.16 -6.79 10.47
N PRO A 8 0.31 -7.13 11.47
CA PRO A 8 0.22 -8.50 11.96
C PRO A 8 -0.16 -9.47 10.83
N ALA A 9 0.52 -10.61 10.75
CA ALA A 9 0.21 -11.65 9.79
C ALA A 9 -1.26 -12.09 9.91
N VAL A 10 -1.91 -12.29 8.75
CA VAL A 10 -3.17 -13.04 8.71
C VAL A 10 -2.86 -14.42 9.29
N LYS A 11 -3.57 -14.84 10.34
CA LYS A 11 -3.39 -16.15 10.98
C LYS A 11 -3.53 -17.25 9.94
N SER A 12 -2.43 -17.67 9.34
CA SER A 12 -2.32 -18.90 8.60
C SER A 12 -2.35 -20.04 9.61
N SER A 13 -3.32 -20.94 9.46
CA SER A 13 -3.39 -22.17 10.23
C SER A 13 -2.27 -23.11 9.81
N ARG A 14 -1.04 -22.83 10.25
CA ARG A 14 0.08 -23.76 10.35
C ARG A 14 1.16 -23.15 11.24
N LYS A 15 1.11 -23.50 12.54
CA LYS A 15 2.32 -23.45 13.38
C LYS A 15 3.26 -24.53 12.86
N VAL A 16 4.27 -24.14 12.09
CA VAL A 16 5.47 -24.95 11.90
C VAL A 16 6.65 -24.10 12.34
N VAL A 17 6.80 -23.96 13.66
CA VAL A 17 8.12 -23.65 14.21
C VAL A 17 8.87 -24.96 14.17
N SER A 18 9.66 -25.17 13.11
CA SER A 18 10.47 -26.38 13.01
C SER A 18 11.61 -26.29 14.03
N ARG A 19 11.77 -27.34 14.85
CA ARG A 19 12.89 -27.52 15.79
C ARG A 19 14.28 -27.45 15.12
N ALA A 20 14.34 -27.36 13.79
CA ALA A 20 15.54 -27.15 13.01
C ALA A 20 16.08 -25.70 13.11
N ALA A 21 15.20 -24.69 13.24
CA ALA A 21 15.59 -23.28 13.35
C ALA A 21 16.32 -22.99 14.68
N GLU A 22 15.85 -23.56 15.80
CA GLU A 22 16.51 -23.43 17.11
C GLU A 22 17.85 -24.17 17.17
N ARG A 23 17.95 -25.34 16.53
CA ARG A 23 19.22 -26.10 16.46
C ARG A 23 20.27 -25.43 15.56
N TYR A 24 19.86 -24.71 14.51
CA TYR A 24 20.77 -24.00 13.61
C TYR A 24 21.36 -22.73 14.25
N LEU A 25 20.56 -21.98 15.02
CA LEU A 25 21.00 -20.78 15.74
C LEU A 25 22.05 -21.06 16.83
N SER A 26 22.15 -22.31 17.31
CA SER A 26 23.15 -22.71 18.32
C SER A 26 24.54 -23.05 17.77
N ARG A 27 24.70 -23.19 16.43
CA ARG A 27 25.87 -23.90 15.86
C ARG A 27 26.77 -23.12 14.91
N LYS A 28 26.58 -21.82 14.71
CA LYS A 28 27.55 -20.99 13.95
C LYS A 28 27.68 -19.59 14.53
N GLN A 29 28.57 -19.45 15.52
CA GLN A 29 29.37 -18.24 15.63
C GLN A 29 30.27 -18.18 14.38
N GLY A 30 30.18 -17.11 13.59
CA GLY A 30 31.21 -16.79 12.60
C GLY A 30 30.82 -16.74 11.12
N THR A 31 29.59 -16.38 10.76
CA THR A 31 29.31 -15.88 9.39
C THR A 31 28.53 -14.57 9.49
N ALA A 32 29.12 -13.50 8.96
CA ALA A 32 28.65 -12.13 9.09
C ALA A 32 27.18 -11.96 8.67
N VAL A 33 26.35 -11.61 9.64
CA VAL A 33 25.00 -11.05 9.42
C VAL A 33 25.18 -9.71 8.72
N PRO A 34 24.41 -9.38 7.66
CA PRO A 34 24.52 -8.06 7.03
C PRO A 34 24.21 -6.98 8.05
N ARG A 35 25.12 -6.01 8.15
CA ARG A 35 25.12 -4.93 9.15
C ARG A 35 24.15 -3.79 8.80
N TYR A 36 23.42 -3.89 7.69
CA TYR A 36 22.79 -2.75 7.01
C TYR A 36 21.34 -3.06 6.62
N PRO A 37 20.36 -2.20 6.95
CA PRO A 37 18.98 -2.39 6.52
C PRO A 37 18.84 -2.22 5.00
N SER A 38 18.15 -3.15 4.34
CA SER A 38 17.69 -2.95 2.96
C SER A 38 16.33 -2.24 2.95
N ILE A 39 16.14 -1.33 2.00
CA ILE A 39 14.88 -0.62 1.79
C ILE A 39 14.35 -0.84 0.37
N TYR A 40 13.10 -1.25 0.29
CA TYR A 40 12.39 -1.57 -0.95
C TYR A 40 11.35 -0.49 -1.22
N ILE A 41 11.54 0.32 -2.25
CA ILE A 41 10.65 1.41 -2.62
C ILE A 41 9.77 0.99 -3.81
N PHE A 42 8.48 0.78 -3.57
CA PHE A 42 7.50 0.47 -4.60
C PHE A 42 6.82 1.74 -5.10
N VAL A 43 7.04 2.08 -6.36
CA VAL A 43 6.59 3.33 -6.97
C VAL A 43 5.36 3.06 -7.82
N ASN A 44 4.29 3.82 -7.61
CA ASN A 44 3.19 3.95 -8.57
C ASN A 44 3.42 5.20 -9.43
N PRO A 45 3.92 5.07 -10.68
CA PRO A 45 4.34 6.22 -11.48
C PRO A 45 3.20 7.16 -11.86
N THR A 46 1.95 6.69 -11.80
CA THR A 46 0.76 7.53 -12.09
C THR A 46 0.34 8.41 -10.92
N SER A 47 0.93 8.23 -9.73
CA SER A 47 0.58 8.99 -8.53
C SER A 47 1.12 10.42 -8.57
N GLY A 48 0.39 11.34 -7.94
CA GLY A 48 0.80 12.75 -7.80
C GLY A 48 0.78 13.57 -9.08
N GLY A 49 -0.02 13.18 -10.08
CA GLY A 49 0.04 13.80 -11.41
C GLY A 49 1.32 13.43 -12.14
N ASN A 50 1.72 12.16 -12.04
CA ASN A 50 2.95 11.58 -12.57
C ASN A 50 4.26 12.05 -11.91
N LYS A 51 4.20 12.78 -10.79
CA LYS A 51 5.40 13.15 -10.02
C LYS A 51 6.17 11.94 -9.51
N ALA A 52 5.46 10.88 -9.11
CA ALA A 52 6.10 9.65 -8.66
C ALA A 52 6.96 9.00 -9.76
N ALA A 53 6.63 9.20 -11.04
CA ALA A 53 7.42 8.68 -12.17
C ALA A 53 8.82 9.29 -12.25
N GLU A 54 9.08 10.44 -11.62
CA GLU A 54 10.42 11.04 -11.60
C GLU A 54 11.43 10.12 -10.92
N LEU A 55 11.03 9.32 -9.92
CA LEU A 55 11.91 8.32 -9.30
C LEU A 55 12.39 7.26 -10.28
N MET A 56 11.53 6.85 -11.21
CA MET A 56 11.87 5.85 -12.22
C MET A 56 12.81 6.43 -13.29
N LYS A 57 12.67 7.72 -13.62
CA LYS A 57 13.50 8.39 -14.63
C LYS A 57 14.95 8.58 -14.20
N LEU A 58 15.26 8.42 -12.93
CA LEU A 58 16.61 8.57 -12.40
C LEU A 58 17.50 7.35 -12.69
N GLY A 59 16.95 6.23 -13.18
CA GLY A 59 17.71 5.00 -13.43
C GLY A 59 18.29 4.36 -12.17
N MET A 60 17.74 4.68 -10.99
CA MET A 60 18.24 4.23 -9.68
C MET A 60 17.50 2.99 -9.19
N GLU A 61 17.45 1.93 -10.00
CA GLU A 61 16.77 0.69 -9.62
C GLU A 61 17.43 0.06 -8.38
N LYS A 62 18.76 0.19 -8.27
CA LYS A 62 19.55 -0.21 -7.11
C LYS A 62 20.62 0.81 -6.81
N MET A 63 20.77 1.20 -5.54
CA MET A 63 21.84 2.09 -5.09
C MET A 63 22.21 1.81 -3.64
N SER A 64 23.48 2.06 -3.28
CA SER A 64 23.89 2.13 -1.88
C SER A 64 23.70 3.56 -1.37
N PHE A 65 23.09 3.68 -0.19
CA PHE A 65 22.96 4.93 0.52
C PHE A 65 23.90 4.92 1.72
N GLN A 66 24.80 5.90 1.77
CA GLN A 66 25.69 6.13 2.89
C GLN A 66 25.57 7.59 3.35
N GLU A 67 25.39 7.75 4.66
CA GLU A 67 25.42 9.01 5.39
C GLU A 67 25.93 8.73 6.81
N THR A 68 26.38 9.76 7.55
CA THR A 68 26.87 9.66 8.93
C THR A 68 25.98 8.78 9.82
N GLY A 69 26.47 7.55 10.09
CA GLY A 69 25.79 6.56 10.94
C GLY A 69 24.61 5.82 10.29
N LEU A 70 24.35 6.00 8.99
CA LEU A 70 23.29 5.32 8.25
C LEU A 70 23.84 4.77 6.93
N GLU A 71 23.76 3.45 6.78
CA GLU A 71 24.11 2.76 5.54
C GLU A 71 22.98 1.78 5.19
N ALA A 72 22.54 1.81 3.94
CA ALA A 72 21.41 1.01 3.47
C ALA A 72 21.48 0.72 1.97
N ASP A 73 21.09 -0.48 1.57
CA ASP A 73 20.85 -0.80 0.17
C ASP A 73 19.42 -0.42 -0.20
N VAL A 74 19.28 0.39 -1.25
CA VAL A 74 18.00 0.91 -1.74
C VAL A 74 17.67 0.23 -3.05
N SER A 75 16.52 -0.40 -3.13
CA SER A 75 15.96 -0.94 -4.37
C SER A 75 14.64 -0.24 -4.70
N ILE A 76 14.50 0.25 -5.93
CA ILE A 76 13.32 1.01 -6.40
C ILE A 76 12.65 0.23 -7.54
N PHE A 77 11.34 0.02 -7.42
CA PHE A 77 10.57 -0.81 -8.35
C PHE A 77 9.32 -0.09 -8.85
N ASP A 78 9.00 -0.25 -10.14
CA ASP A 78 7.69 0.13 -10.67
C ASP A 78 6.66 -0.95 -10.36
N ILE A 79 5.58 -0.61 -9.66
CA ILE A 79 4.53 -1.58 -9.32
C ILE A 79 3.81 -2.18 -10.54
N ARG A 80 3.93 -1.55 -11.71
CA ARG A 80 3.30 -2.01 -12.95
C ARG A 80 4.06 -3.16 -13.62
N GLU A 81 5.31 -3.40 -13.21
CA GLU A 81 6.12 -4.48 -13.75
C GLU A 81 5.63 -5.85 -13.25
N GLY A 82 5.57 -6.82 -14.16
CA GLY A 82 5.08 -8.17 -13.91
C GLY A 82 3.57 -8.27 -13.68
N ALA A 83 3.05 -9.48 -13.82
CA ALA A 83 1.67 -9.79 -13.46
C ALA A 83 1.49 -9.81 -11.94
N SER A 84 0.28 -9.52 -11.44
CA SER A 84 -0.06 -9.65 -10.02
C SER A 84 0.20 -11.09 -9.53
N GLY A 85 0.79 -11.24 -8.34
CA GLY A 85 1.23 -12.56 -7.82
C GLY A 85 2.53 -13.11 -8.41
N GLU A 86 3.00 -12.55 -9.54
CA GLU A 86 4.23 -12.96 -10.24
C GLU A 86 5.17 -11.76 -10.45
N LYS A 87 5.24 -10.86 -9.47
CA LYS A 87 5.99 -9.61 -9.56
C LYS A 87 7.45 -9.83 -9.17
N PRO A 88 8.43 -9.56 -10.05
CA PRO A 88 9.84 -9.82 -9.77
C PRO A 88 10.35 -9.13 -8.49
N ALA A 89 9.87 -7.91 -8.21
CA ALA A 89 10.25 -7.15 -7.02
C ALA A 89 9.85 -7.84 -5.72
N PHE A 90 8.65 -8.44 -5.67
CA PHE A 90 8.15 -9.14 -4.48
C PHE A 90 8.80 -10.52 -4.34
N MET A 91 9.11 -11.19 -5.45
CA MET A 91 9.93 -12.41 -5.41
C MET A 91 11.32 -12.14 -4.83
N GLN A 92 12.01 -11.08 -5.28
CA GLN A 92 13.31 -10.66 -4.74
C GLN A 92 13.23 -10.33 -3.24
N LEU A 93 12.16 -9.66 -2.82
CA LEU A 93 11.91 -9.33 -1.41
C LEU A 93 11.73 -10.60 -0.57
N ARG A 94 10.94 -11.56 -1.05
CA ARG A 94 10.74 -12.86 -0.40
C ARG A 94 12.06 -13.63 -0.28
N GLU A 95 12.82 -13.72 -1.36
CA GLU A 95 14.13 -14.39 -1.36
C GLU A 95 15.07 -13.79 -0.31
N LEU A 96 15.13 -12.46 -0.19
CA LEU A 96 15.93 -11.81 0.85
C LEU A 96 15.43 -12.14 2.26
N LEU A 97 14.10 -12.15 2.49
CA LEU A 97 13.56 -12.51 3.81
C LEU A 97 13.88 -13.95 4.19
N ASP A 98 13.84 -14.87 3.24
CA ASP A 98 14.10 -16.29 3.44
C ASP A 98 15.61 -16.61 3.49
N SER A 99 16.47 -15.70 3.03
CA SER A 99 17.92 -15.89 3.02
C SER A 99 18.57 -15.64 4.39
N PRO A 100 19.78 -16.19 4.64
CA PRO A 100 20.58 -15.85 5.81
C PRO A 100 21.00 -14.37 5.87
N GLN A 101 20.94 -13.65 4.74
CA GLN A 101 21.18 -12.21 4.67
C GLN A 101 19.93 -11.39 4.98
N GLY A 102 18.77 -12.02 5.20
CA GLY A 102 17.56 -11.33 5.60
C GLY A 102 17.67 -10.68 6.99
N PRO A 103 16.72 -9.79 7.33
CA PRO A 103 16.66 -9.18 8.65
C PRO A 103 16.56 -10.26 9.73
N VAL A 104 17.36 -10.08 10.78
CA VAL A 104 17.39 -10.96 11.97
C VAL A 104 16.00 -11.00 12.60
N LEU A 105 15.66 -12.12 13.24
CA LEU A 105 14.41 -12.27 13.97
C LEU A 105 14.26 -11.13 15.01
N GLY A 106 13.22 -10.31 14.84
CA GLY A 106 12.96 -9.12 15.67
C GLY A 106 13.21 -7.77 14.98
N ASP A 107 13.80 -7.79 13.77
CA ASP A 107 13.94 -6.62 12.90
C ASP A 107 12.99 -6.68 11.69
N TYR A 108 12.73 -5.53 11.06
CA TYR A 108 11.78 -5.39 9.95
C TYR A 108 12.49 -5.00 8.66
N LEU A 109 12.15 -5.68 7.56
CA LEU A 109 12.48 -5.18 6.23
C LEU A 109 11.65 -3.92 5.95
N ARG A 110 12.30 -2.84 5.53
CA ARG A 110 11.63 -1.56 5.28
C ARG A 110 11.08 -1.51 3.86
N VAL A 111 9.76 -1.50 3.74
CA VAL A 111 9.04 -1.29 2.48
C VAL A 111 8.49 0.14 2.47
N VAL A 112 8.78 0.90 1.42
CA VAL A 112 8.25 2.26 1.24
C VAL A 112 7.40 2.29 -0.01
N VAL A 113 6.19 2.85 0.09
CA VAL A 113 5.27 2.95 -1.02
C VAL A 113 5.22 4.39 -1.53
N ALA A 114 5.66 4.63 -2.77
CA ALA A 114 5.53 5.91 -3.42
C ALA A 114 4.18 6.02 -4.15
N GLY A 115 3.17 6.56 -3.46
CA GLY A 115 1.80 6.55 -3.95
C GLY A 115 0.79 7.20 -3.01
N GLY A 116 -0.46 6.77 -3.09
CA GLY A 116 -1.52 7.13 -2.12
C GLY A 116 -1.97 5.91 -1.31
N ASP A 117 -3.00 6.10 -0.48
CA ASP A 117 -3.52 5.05 0.43
C ASP A 117 -3.93 3.76 -0.32
N GLY A 118 -4.54 3.90 -1.50
CA GLY A 118 -4.87 2.76 -2.35
C GLY A 118 -3.64 1.99 -2.88
N THR A 119 -2.54 2.69 -3.15
CA THR A 119 -1.26 2.05 -3.52
C THR A 119 -0.69 1.28 -2.33
N VAL A 120 -0.76 1.82 -1.11
CA VAL A 120 -0.31 1.13 0.11
C VAL A 120 -1.06 -0.19 0.30
N MET A 121 -2.39 -0.16 0.18
CA MET A 121 -3.22 -1.37 0.31
C MET A 121 -2.96 -2.38 -0.81
N TRP A 122 -2.67 -1.90 -2.02
CA TRP A 122 -2.31 -2.78 -3.13
C TRP A 122 -0.96 -3.47 -2.90
N VAL A 123 0.06 -2.74 -2.44
CA VAL A 123 1.37 -3.33 -2.09
C VAL A 123 1.22 -4.36 -0.98
N LEU A 124 0.38 -4.08 0.03
CA LEU A 124 0.07 -5.05 1.08
C LEU A 124 -0.58 -6.33 0.52
N GLN A 125 -1.50 -6.21 -0.43
CA GLN A 125 -2.11 -7.38 -1.08
C GLN A 125 -1.06 -8.19 -1.85
N GLU A 126 -0.16 -7.53 -2.59
CA GLU A 126 0.92 -8.21 -3.29
C GLU A 126 1.89 -8.92 -2.34
N LEU A 127 2.23 -8.32 -1.18
CA LEU A 127 3.02 -9.01 -0.15
C LEU A 127 2.34 -10.33 0.25
N ILE A 128 1.03 -10.30 0.52
CA ILE A 128 0.25 -11.47 0.90
C ILE A 128 0.19 -12.50 -0.24
N LEU A 129 -0.06 -12.07 -1.48
CA LEU A 129 -0.13 -12.95 -2.66
C LEU A 129 1.18 -13.68 -2.91
N HIS A 130 2.32 -13.03 -2.68
CA HIS A 130 3.64 -13.65 -2.83
C HIS A 130 4.04 -14.53 -1.63
N GLY A 131 3.16 -14.69 -0.63
CA GLY A 131 3.42 -15.49 0.57
C GLY A 131 4.43 -14.85 1.54
N ILE A 132 4.65 -13.54 1.44
CA ILE A 132 5.57 -12.82 2.33
C ILE A 132 4.92 -12.66 3.70
N ASN A 133 5.65 -13.05 4.76
CA ASN A 133 5.20 -12.84 6.13
C ASN A 133 5.25 -11.35 6.48
N THR A 134 4.09 -10.71 6.61
CA THR A 134 3.97 -9.28 6.91
C THR A 134 4.49 -8.91 8.30
N ASP A 135 4.63 -9.87 9.23
CA ASP A 135 5.25 -9.64 10.55
C ASP A 135 6.75 -9.30 10.44
N ARG A 136 7.37 -9.58 9.29
CA ARG A 136 8.81 -9.30 9.04
C ARG A 136 9.02 -8.04 8.20
N VAL A 137 7.96 -7.30 7.90
CA VAL A 137 7.99 -6.11 7.03
C VAL A 137 7.34 -4.94 7.74
N CYS A 138 7.92 -3.75 7.60
CA CYS A 138 7.24 -2.51 7.98
C CYS A 138 7.03 -1.62 6.74
N ILE A 139 5.88 -0.96 6.69
CA ILE A 139 5.46 -0.13 5.56
C ILE A 139 5.53 1.36 5.91
N GLY A 140 6.26 2.12 5.10
CA GLY A 140 6.24 3.58 5.04
C GLY A 140 5.63 4.08 3.72
N ILE A 141 5.44 5.40 3.59
CA ILE A 141 4.83 6.01 2.40
C ILE A 141 5.59 7.26 1.96
N ILE A 142 5.71 7.46 0.64
CA ILE A 142 5.92 8.78 0.01
C ILE A 142 4.54 9.27 -0.47
N PRO A 143 3.94 10.27 0.19
CA PRO A 143 2.55 10.66 -0.05
C PRO A 143 2.32 11.43 -1.36
N PHE A 144 2.32 10.71 -2.48
CA PHE A 144 1.96 11.23 -3.81
C PHE A 144 0.45 11.18 -4.10
N GLY A 145 -0.36 10.57 -3.23
CA GLY A 145 -1.82 10.59 -3.37
C GLY A 145 -2.45 11.96 -3.14
N THR A 146 -3.78 12.07 -3.32
CA THR A 146 -4.53 13.31 -3.02
C THR A 146 -5.01 13.34 -1.56
N GLY A 147 -5.58 12.22 -1.08
CA GLY A 147 -6.07 12.03 0.29
C GLY A 147 -4.91 11.90 1.27
N ASN A 148 -4.11 10.83 1.15
CA ASN A 148 -2.93 10.53 2.00
C ASN A 148 -3.30 10.44 3.49
N ASP A 149 -4.46 9.85 3.79
CA ASP A 149 -4.96 9.71 5.16
C ASP A 149 -4.04 8.78 5.97
N PHE A 150 -3.55 7.70 5.37
CA PHE A 150 -2.59 6.79 5.99
C PHE A 150 -1.30 7.53 6.36
N SER A 151 -0.80 8.36 5.44
CA SER A 151 0.40 9.17 5.65
C SER A 151 0.25 10.18 6.79
N ARG A 152 -0.93 10.79 6.96
CA ARG A 152 -1.20 11.69 8.10
C ARG A 152 -1.27 10.93 9.40
N ALA A 153 -2.02 9.83 9.42
CA ALA A 153 -2.17 8.99 10.60
C ALA A 153 -0.83 8.43 11.10
N THR A 154 0.11 8.17 10.19
CA THR A 154 1.46 7.64 10.49
C THR A 154 2.54 8.73 10.60
N GLY A 155 2.17 10.01 10.49
CA GLY A 155 3.08 11.15 10.73
C GLY A 155 4.02 11.52 9.58
N TRP A 156 3.84 10.96 8.37
CA TRP A 156 4.61 11.31 7.17
C TRP A 156 4.18 12.64 6.53
N GLY A 157 2.98 13.11 6.86
CA GLY A 157 2.46 14.40 6.42
C GLY A 157 1.49 14.31 5.25
N ALA A 158 1.10 15.47 4.72
CA ALA A 158 -0.01 15.56 3.75
C ALA A 158 0.39 15.28 2.30
N SER A 159 1.64 15.52 1.94
CA SER A 159 2.16 15.41 0.58
C SER A 159 3.66 15.14 0.58
N ALA A 160 4.15 14.53 -0.50
CA ALA A 160 5.57 14.47 -0.77
C ALA A 160 6.14 15.90 -0.78
N PRO A 161 7.45 16.07 -0.48
CA PRO A 161 8.08 17.38 -0.50
C PRO A 161 7.95 18.06 -1.84
N SER A 162 7.94 19.39 -1.82
CA SER A 162 7.96 20.20 -3.04
C SER A 162 9.25 19.99 -3.84
N ASP A 163 10.36 19.69 -3.16
CA ASP A 163 11.69 19.49 -3.73
C ASP A 163 12.03 18.00 -3.91
N PHE A 164 11.06 17.10 -4.01
CA PHE A 164 11.33 15.67 -4.23
C PHE A 164 11.35 15.33 -5.73
N PRO A 165 12.32 14.54 -6.24
CA PRO A 165 13.46 13.94 -5.53
C PRO A 165 14.59 14.96 -5.23
N GLY A 166 14.56 16.12 -5.88
CA GLY A 166 15.41 17.28 -5.58
C GLY A 166 16.67 17.37 -6.42
N SER A 167 17.24 18.57 -6.49
CA SER A 167 18.54 18.78 -7.15
C SER A 167 19.58 17.89 -6.47
N ARG A 168 20.31 17.10 -7.25
CA ARG A 168 21.29 16.11 -6.74
C ARG A 168 20.72 15.17 -5.67
N LEU A 169 19.41 14.87 -5.74
CA LEU A 169 18.71 13.94 -4.84
C LEU A 169 18.62 14.37 -3.37
N THR A 170 18.82 15.64 -3.05
CA THR A 170 18.82 16.12 -1.66
C THR A 170 17.50 15.82 -0.94
N GLY A 171 16.36 16.05 -1.60
CA GLY A 171 15.04 15.75 -1.07
C GLY A 171 14.84 14.25 -0.84
N PHE A 172 15.24 13.42 -1.81
CA PHE A 172 15.20 11.97 -1.70
C PHE A 172 16.07 11.45 -0.56
N ARG A 173 17.33 11.89 -0.46
CA ARG A 173 18.25 11.52 0.64
C ARG A 173 17.69 11.91 2.00
N THR A 174 17.09 13.09 2.12
CA THR A 174 16.46 13.56 3.37
C THR A 174 15.32 12.63 3.80
N TRP A 175 14.48 12.20 2.87
CA TRP A 175 13.39 11.28 3.17
C TRP A 175 13.86 9.86 3.45
N LEU A 176 14.91 9.43 2.76
CA LEU A 176 15.54 8.14 3.00
C LEU A 176 16.06 8.04 4.45
N LYS A 177 16.74 9.08 4.95
CA LYS A 177 17.13 9.18 6.36
C LYS A 177 15.92 9.06 7.28
N ARG A 178 14.82 9.76 6.97
CA ARG A 178 13.59 9.69 7.78
C ARG A 178 12.99 8.29 7.80
N TRP A 179 12.96 7.55 6.70
CA TRP A 179 12.48 6.15 6.70
C TRP A 179 13.40 5.20 7.45
N LEU A 180 14.72 5.35 7.28
CA LEU A 180 15.69 4.50 7.95
C LEU A 180 15.65 4.69 9.47
N SER A 181 15.48 5.94 9.94
CA SER A 181 15.38 6.28 11.36
C SER A 181 13.95 6.23 11.93
N ALA A 182 12.94 5.83 11.14
CA ALA A 182 11.56 5.82 11.61
C ALA A 182 11.31 4.70 12.62
N ASP A 183 10.58 5.04 13.69
CA ASP A 183 10.05 4.08 14.64
C ASP A 183 9.05 3.15 13.97
N VAL A 184 9.11 1.88 14.31
CA VAL A 184 8.13 0.90 13.86
C VAL A 184 7.02 0.77 14.89
N LYS A 185 5.77 0.91 14.46
CA LYS A 185 4.57 0.68 15.29
C LYS A 185 3.66 -0.33 14.63
N LYS A 186 2.91 -1.07 15.46
CA LYS A 186 1.86 -1.97 14.96
C LYS A 186 0.69 -1.13 14.44
N PHE A 187 0.09 -1.59 13.35
CA PHE A 187 -1.10 -0.98 12.76
C PHE A 187 -2.06 -2.06 12.30
N ASP A 188 -3.33 -1.83 12.57
CA ASP A 188 -4.37 -2.79 12.23
C ASP A 188 -4.86 -2.56 10.81
N ILE A 189 -5.00 -3.66 10.06
CA ILE A 189 -5.63 -3.68 8.74
C ILE A 189 -6.91 -4.48 8.86
N TRP A 190 -8.01 -3.88 8.43
CA TRP A 190 -9.32 -4.52 8.52
C TRP A 190 -9.60 -5.29 7.24
N LYS A 191 -10.17 -6.48 7.35
CA LYS A 191 -10.75 -7.19 6.20
C LYS A 191 -12.25 -6.92 6.18
N VAL A 192 -12.69 -6.09 5.25
CA VAL A 192 -14.10 -5.74 5.09
C VAL A 192 -14.73 -6.65 4.04
N GLY A 193 -15.78 -7.38 4.44
CA GLY A 193 -16.55 -8.27 3.59
C GLY A 193 -17.93 -7.71 3.29
N VAL A 194 -18.35 -7.77 2.03
CA VAL A 194 -19.70 -7.46 1.55
C VAL A 194 -20.23 -8.70 0.86
N LYS A 195 -21.36 -9.22 1.32
CA LYS A 195 -22.06 -10.34 0.70
C LYS A 195 -23.45 -9.86 0.26
N LEU A 196 -23.78 -10.10 -1.00
CA LEU A 196 -25.11 -9.88 -1.53
C LEU A 196 -26.01 -11.07 -1.20
N GLN A 197 -27.32 -10.81 -1.07
CA GLN A 197 -28.33 -11.86 -1.07
C GLN A 197 -28.35 -12.58 -2.42
N ASP A 198 -28.93 -13.80 -2.46
CA ASP A 198 -28.91 -14.64 -3.66
C ASP A 198 -29.65 -13.97 -4.83
N ASP A 199 -30.79 -13.35 -4.54
CA ASP A 199 -31.58 -12.49 -5.43
C ASP A 199 -31.06 -11.04 -5.49
N GLY A 200 -29.99 -10.74 -4.78
CA GLY A 200 -29.36 -9.42 -4.73
C GLY A 200 -28.76 -8.98 -6.07
N GLY A 201 -28.52 -7.68 -6.19
CA GLY A 201 -28.02 -7.04 -7.42
C GLY A 201 -26.57 -7.37 -7.78
N VAL A 202 -25.88 -6.38 -8.36
CA VAL A 202 -24.50 -6.52 -8.86
C VAL A 202 -23.57 -5.57 -8.10
N ILE A 203 -22.36 -6.02 -7.76
CA ILE A 203 -21.32 -5.16 -7.20
C ILE A 203 -20.61 -4.45 -8.36
N TYR A 204 -20.52 -3.12 -8.30
CA TYR A 204 -19.82 -2.32 -9.31
C TYR A 204 -18.54 -1.71 -8.75
N GLN A 205 -17.51 -1.63 -9.59
CA GLN A 205 -16.33 -0.83 -9.38
C GLN A 205 -16.36 0.39 -10.30
N LEU A 206 -15.93 1.56 -9.80
CA LEU A 206 -15.65 2.69 -10.68
C LEU A 206 -14.27 2.52 -11.33
N LYS A 207 -14.22 2.51 -12.67
CA LYS A 207 -12.99 2.62 -13.45
C LYS A 207 -13.15 3.76 -14.46
N ASN A 208 -12.22 4.70 -14.45
CA ASN A 208 -12.22 5.87 -15.35
C ASN A 208 -13.55 6.65 -15.37
N GLY A 209 -14.25 6.71 -14.25
CA GLY A 209 -15.54 7.38 -14.09
C GLY A 209 -16.77 6.58 -14.52
N GLU A 210 -16.58 5.35 -15.01
CA GLU A 210 -17.65 4.44 -15.41
C GLU A 210 -17.83 3.31 -14.38
N LYS A 211 -19.07 2.87 -14.21
CA LYS A 211 -19.41 1.72 -13.37
C LYS A 211 -19.19 0.44 -14.16
N VAL A 212 -18.23 -0.36 -13.73
CA VAL A 212 -17.91 -1.67 -14.31
C VAL A 212 -18.40 -2.74 -13.33
N PRO A 213 -19.23 -3.72 -13.74
CA PRO A 213 -19.64 -4.81 -12.87
C PRO A 213 -18.42 -5.66 -12.49
N LEU A 214 -18.37 -6.08 -11.22
CA LEU A 214 -17.40 -7.08 -10.77
C LEU A 214 -17.99 -8.47 -11.01
N THR A 215 -17.18 -9.34 -11.60
CA THR A 215 -17.53 -10.73 -11.86
C THR A 215 -16.66 -11.68 -11.06
N GLU A 216 -17.13 -12.91 -10.90
CA GLU A 216 -16.35 -13.99 -10.32
C GLU A 216 -15.15 -14.28 -11.22
N VAL A 217 -14.05 -14.72 -10.60
CA VAL A 217 -12.89 -15.23 -11.32
C VAL A 217 -12.90 -16.75 -11.28
N ASP A 218 -12.50 -17.38 -12.38
CA ASP A 218 -12.34 -18.84 -12.43
C ASP A 218 -11.08 -19.30 -11.68
N SER A 219 -10.83 -20.61 -11.69
CA SER A 219 -9.64 -21.22 -11.07
C SER A 219 -8.31 -20.76 -11.66
N GLU A 220 -8.33 -20.20 -12.87
CA GLU A 220 -7.16 -19.68 -13.57
C GLU A 220 -7.00 -18.16 -13.38
N GLY A 221 -7.94 -17.52 -12.67
CA GLY A 221 -7.94 -16.09 -12.39
C GLY A 221 -8.57 -15.23 -13.49
N ASN A 222 -9.21 -15.83 -14.49
CA ASN A 222 -9.88 -15.11 -15.56
C ASN A 222 -11.27 -14.64 -15.12
N ALA A 223 -11.67 -13.46 -15.56
CA ALA A 223 -13.00 -12.93 -15.28
C ALA A 223 -14.07 -13.77 -15.99
N THR A 224 -15.09 -14.19 -15.26
CA THR A 224 -16.26 -14.90 -15.79
C THR A 224 -17.40 -13.93 -16.12
N ASP A 225 -18.49 -14.41 -16.71
CA ASP A 225 -19.72 -13.65 -16.90
C ASP A 225 -20.61 -13.60 -15.64
N ARG A 226 -20.26 -14.34 -14.58
CA ARG A 226 -21.07 -14.45 -13.37
C ARG A 226 -20.83 -13.24 -12.46
N PRO A 227 -21.88 -12.53 -12.00
CA PRO A 227 -21.71 -11.41 -11.07
C PRO A 227 -21.08 -11.85 -9.74
N LEU A 228 -20.10 -11.08 -9.25
CA LEU A 228 -19.49 -11.33 -7.96
C LEU A 228 -20.50 -11.08 -6.83
N LYS A 229 -20.85 -12.13 -6.08
CA LYS A 229 -21.79 -12.04 -4.95
C LYS A 229 -21.13 -11.71 -3.61
N THR A 230 -19.85 -12.04 -3.45
CA THR A 230 -19.09 -11.75 -2.22
C THR A 230 -17.81 -11.01 -2.56
N LEU A 231 -17.60 -9.84 -1.93
CA LEU A 231 -16.39 -9.06 -2.04
C LEU A 231 -15.73 -8.97 -0.67
N ALA A 232 -14.44 -9.30 -0.58
CA ALA A 232 -13.64 -9.01 0.60
C ALA A 232 -12.41 -8.19 0.20
N LYS A 233 -12.17 -7.07 0.90
CA LYS A 233 -10.98 -6.24 0.67
C LYS A 233 -10.30 -5.86 1.99
N PRO A 234 -8.95 -5.86 2.04
CA PRO A 234 -8.25 -5.20 3.12
C PRO A 234 -8.45 -3.68 3.01
N MET A 235 -8.65 -3.02 4.14
CA MET A 235 -8.84 -1.57 4.24
C MET A 235 -7.96 -1.01 5.36
N CYS A 236 -7.37 0.15 5.08
CA CYS A 236 -6.79 1.02 6.09
C CYS A 236 -7.67 2.26 6.27
N ASN A 237 -7.60 2.85 7.46
CA ASN A 237 -8.26 4.09 7.85
C ASN A 237 -9.78 3.97 8.10
N TYR A 238 -10.61 3.80 7.06
CA TYR A 238 -12.07 3.80 7.23
C TYR A 238 -12.81 3.09 6.09
N PHE A 239 -14.04 2.66 6.41
CA PHE A 239 -15.07 2.20 5.47
C PHE A 239 -16.31 3.05 5.70
N SER A 240 -16.91 3.57 4.63
CA SER A 240 -18.12 4.40 4.72
C SER A 240 -19.24 3.87 3.82
N THR A 241 -20.48 4.08 4.26
CA THR A 241 -21.73 3.82 3.52
C THR A 241 -22.61 5.08 3.51
N GLY A 242 -23.59 5.15 2.60
CA GLY A 242 -24.60 6.22 2.59
C GLY A 242 -24.17 7.51 1.89
N VAL A 243 -24.26 8.65 2.58
CA VAL A 243 -24.02 9.98 1.98
C VAL A 243 -22.54 10.19 1.66
N GLU A 244 -21.68 9.80 2.60
CA GLU A 244 -20.24 9.95 2.48
C GLU A 244 -19.70 9.16 1.29
N SER A 245 -20.10 7.90 1.12
CA SER A 245 -19.71 7.10 -0.05
C SER A 245 -20.25 7.68 -1.33
N ARG A 246 -21.46 8.26 -1.31
CA ARG A 246 -21.98 8.98 -2.49
C ARG A 246 -21.08 10.14 -2.85
N LEU A 247 -20.63 10.96 -1.88
CA LEU A 247 -19.67 12.05 -2.12
C LEU A 247 -18.37 11.51 -2.74
N GLY A 248 -17.80 10.45 -2.16
CA GLY A 248 -16.62 9.76 -2.71
C GLY A 248 -16.82 9.30 -4.16
N LEU A 249 -17.96 8.69 -4.48
CA LEU A 249 -18.30 8.27 -5.86
C LEU A 249 -18.36 9.45 -6.84
N GLY A 250 -18.90 10.60 -6.40
CA GLY A 250 -18.94 11.82 -7.22
C GLY A 250 -17.55 12.38 -7.48
N PHE A 251 -16.73 12.41 -6.43
CA PHE A 251 -15.33 12.78 -6.52
C PHE A 251 -14.54 11.87 -7.47
N ASP A 252 -14.63 10.55 -7.32
CA ASP A 252 -13.88 9.61 -8.15
C ASP A 252 -14.30 9.65 -9.63
N ARG A 253 -15.58 9.90 -9.90
CA ARG A 253 -16.07 10.10 -11.28
C ARG A 253 -15.47 11.34 -11.94
N ASN A 254 -15.25 12.40 -11.15
CA ASN A 254 -14.74 13.69 -11.63
C ASN A 254 -13.24 13.88 -11.34
N ARG A 255 -12.55 12.82 -10.93
CA ARG A 255 -11.15 12.86 -10.54
C ARG A 255 -10.28 13.37 -11.68
N LYS A 256 -9.37 14.27 -11.34
CA LYS A 256 -8.42 14.92 -12.22
C LYS A 256 -7.01 14.38 -11.97
N LYS A 257 -6.09 14.75 -12.86
CA LYS A 257 -4.69 14.31 -12.80
C LYS A 257 -3.88 15.03 -11.70
N SER A 258 -4.22 16.27 -11.35
CA SER A 258 -3.47 17.03 -10.35
C SER A 258 -4.10 16.94 -8.95
N GLN A 259 -3.25 16.89 -7.92
CA GLN A 259 -3.71 16.89 -6.52
C GLN A 259 -4.52 18.14 -6.17
N PHE A 260 -4.11 19.31 -6.67
CA PHE A 260 -4.82 20.57 -6.43
C PHE A 260 -6.23 20.55 -7.04
N ALA A 261 -6.34 20.13 -8.31
CA ALA A 261 -7.62 20.01 -8.99
C ALA A 261 -8.52 18.99 -8.30
N ASN A 262 -7.97 17.88 -7.79
CA ASN A 262 -8.73 16.92 -7.01
C ASN A 262 -9.27 17.53 -5.71
N LYS A 263 -8.48 18.31 -4.97
CA LYS A 263 -8.98 19.00 -3.78
C LYS A 263 -10.13 19.96 -4.10
N LEU A 264 -10.07 20.66 -5.24
CA LEU A 264 -11.17 21.51 -5.72
C LEU A 264 -12.42 20.69 -6.06
N VAL A 265 -12.27 19.59 -6.80
CA VAL A 265 -13.40 18.68 -7.11
C VAL A 265 -14.06 18.18 -5.83
N TYR A 266 -13.28 17.84 -4.81
CA TYR A 266 -13.82 17.42 -3.52
C TYR A 266 -14.67 18.52 -2.87
N GLY A 267 -14.19 19.76 -2.87
CA GLY A 267 -14.94 20.92 -2.39
C GLY A 267 -16.25 21.15 -3.17
N VAL A 268 -16.18 21.11 -4.51
CA VAL A 268 -17.36 21.31 -5.38
C VAL A 268 -18.40 20.20 -5.18
N GLU A 269 -17.99 18.93 -5.14
CA GLU A 269 -18.90 17.81 -4.92
C GLU A 269 -19.53 17.83 -3.52
N GLY A 270 -18.77 18.25 -2.51
CA GLY A 270 -19.27 18.53 -1.16
C GLY A 270 -20.39 19.57 -1.18
N THR A 271 -20.11 20.77 -1.71
CA THR A 271 -21.05 21.89 -1.76
C THR A 271 -22.29 21.56 -2.58
N LYS A 272 -22.13 20.94 -3.76
CA LYS A 272 -23.25 20.56 -4.64
C LYS A 272 -24.26 19.67 -3.93
N LYS A 273 -23.81 18.73 -3.11
CA LYS A 273 -24.71 17.80 -2.42
C LYS A 273 -25.31 18.39 -1.15
N MET A 274 -24.57 19.26 -0.45
CA MET A 274 -25.10 19.98 0.70
C MET A 274 -26.24 20.93 0.32
N LEU A 275 -26.14 21.60 -0.84
CA LEU A 275 -27.12 22.59 -1.28
C LEU A 275 -28.28 22.02 -2.11
N PHE A 276 -28.08 20.94 -2.87
CA PHE A 276 -29.04 20.54 -3.91
C PHE A 276 -29.52 19.07 -3.86
N LYS A 277 -29.14 18.26 -2.85
CA LYS A 277 -29.64 16.88 -2.73
C LYS A 277 -30.16 16.55 -1.35
N LYS A 278 -31.45 16.17 -1.27
CA LYS A 278 -32.02 15.57 -0.06
C LYS A 278 -31.39 14.20 0.18
N THR A 279 -30.84 14.04 1.38
CA THR A 279 -30.27 12.78 1.86
C THR A 279 -31.39 11.84 2.30
N ALA A 280 -31.52 10.68 1.64
CA ALA A 280 -32.35 9.59 2.15
C ALA A 280 -31.81 9.12 3.51
N LYS A 281 -32.71 8.86 4.47
CA LYS A 281 -32.33 8.39 5.81
C LYS A 281 -31.80 6.95 5.72
N ILE A 282 -30.90 6.57 6.62
CA ILE A 282 -30.24 5.25 6.55
C ILE A 282 -31.26 4.09 6.62
N ASN A 283 -32.32 4.25 7.42
CA ASN A 283 -33.44 3.33 7.54
C ASN A 283 -34.34 3.22 6.28
N GLN A 284 -34.11 4.07 5.28
CA GLN A 284 -34.75 4.00 3.97
C GLN A 284 -33.84 3.38 2.90
N THR A 285 -32.59 3.08 3.24
CA THR A 285 -31.54 2.64 2.29
C THR A 285 -30.84 1.35 2.68
N MET A 286 -30.99 0.89 3.91
CA MET A 286 -30.50 -0.41 4.37
C MET A 286 -31.69 -1.17 4.96
N ASP A 287 -31.90 -2.40 4.51
CA ASP A 287 -32.92 -3.29 5.06
C ASP A 287 -32.61 -3.58 6.54
N LYS A 288 -33.66 -3.78 7.33
CA LYS A 288 -33.56 -4.12 8.76
C LYS A 288 -32.93 -5.49 8.97
#